data_AF-A0A1G7T7I0-F1
#
_entry.id   AF-A0A1G7T7I0-F1
#
_cell.length_a   1.000
_cell.length_b   1.000
_cell.length_c   1.000
_cell.angle_alpha   90.00
_cell.angle_beta   90.00
_cell.angle_gamma   90.00
#
_symmetry.space_group_name_H-M   'P 1'
#
loop_
_entity.id
_entity.type
_entity.pdbx_description
1 polymer ?
#
loop_
_entity_poly.entity_id
_entity_poly.type
_entity_poly.pdbx_seq_one_letter_code
_entity_poly.pdbx_strand_id
1 'polypeptide(L)'
;MDFPVNTLRNFYYLRAIVAFAWVAIVFAAAKAPPLVAGTLLVIYPAWDAIANVIDARRSGGLAANPGQRFNALTSIITAVAMAVAFTLRGNEGGVLVFGMWALLAGLFQLAVGIRRRKLGGQAFMMISGAQSALAGVHFVFKAFDNAPSVAQIAPYAAFGGFYFLLSALWLTFRKSPRPVTVA
;
A
#
# COMPACT_ATOMS: atom_id res chain seq x y z
N MET A 1 3.27 23.78 -13.69
CA MET A 1 3.19 23.64 -12.22
C MET A 1 4.18 22.58 -11.81
N ASP A 2 5.32 22.99 -11.25
CA ASP A 2 6.33 22.07 -10.74
C ASP A 2 5.78 21.41 -9.48
N PHE A 3 5.50 20.10 -9.54
CA PHE A 3 5.30 19.33 -8.32
C PHE A 3 6.63 19.35 -7.56
N PRO A 4 6.71 19.93 -6.36
CA PRO A 4 7.97 19.94 -5.63
C PRO A 4 8.33 18.48 -5.38
N VAL A 5 9.46 18.01 -5.91
CA VAL A 5 9.99 16.64 -5.72
C VAL A 5 9.96 16.25 -4.24
N ASN A 6 10.12 17.24 -3.35
CA ASN A 6 9.98 17.13 -1.91
C ASN A 6 8.64 16.53 -1.44
N THR A 7 7.52 16.83 -2.09
CA THR A 7 6.19 16.37 -1.69
C THR A 7 6.01 14.87 -1.93
N LEU A 8 6.43 14.36 -3.10
CA LEU A 8 6.33 12.94 -3.45
C LEU A 8 7.35 12.11 -2.67
N ARG A 9 8.59 12.61 -2.53
CA ARG A 9 9.63 12.00 -1.69
C ARG A 9 9.15 11.83 -0.24
N ASN A 10 8.66 12.90 0.39
CA ASN A 10 8.19 12.85 1.77
C ASN A 10 6.96 11.94 1.91
N PHE A 11 6.10 11.88 0.90
CA PHE A 11 4.98 10.93 0.87
C PHE A 11 5.46 9.47 0.87
N TYR A 12 6.47 9.12 0.08
CA TYR A 12 7.02 7.77 0.09
C TYR A 12 7.76 7.42 1.39
N TYR A 13 8.45 8.36 2.02
CA TYR A 13 8.97 8.13 3.38
C TYR A 13 7.85 7.86 4.39
N LEU A 14 6.76 8.64 4.35
CA LEU A 14 5.61 8.41 5.21
C LEU A 14 5.01 7.01 5.01
N ARG A 15 4.85 6.58 3.75
CA ARG A 15 4.37 5.24 3.41
C ARG A 15 5.28 4.15 3.98
N ALA A 16 6.60 4.30 3.82
CA ALA A 16 7.57 3.34 4.33
C ALA A 16 7.54 3.26 5.87
N ILE A 17 7.55 4.40 6.55
CA ILE A 17 7.53 4.48 8.02
C ILE A 17 6.28 3.80 8.58
N VAL A 18 5.10 4.10 8.04
CA VAL A 18 3.85 3.49 8.54
C VAL A 18 3.80 2.00 8.25
N ALA A 19 4.29 1.55 7.08
CA ALA A 19 4.38 0.13 6.77
C ALA A 19 5.29 -0.62 7.76
N PHE A 20 6.51 -0.11 8.02
CA PHE A 20 7.43 -0.72 8.98
C PHE A 20 6.92 -0.65 10.42
N ALA A 21 6.26 0.44 10.82
CA ALA A 21 5.63 0.56 12.13
C ALA A 21 4.52 -0.48 12.30
N TRP A 22 3.66 -0.65 11.29
CA TRP A 22 2.61 -1.67 11.32
C TRP A 22 3.20 -3.09 11.43
N VAL A 23 4.25 -3.40 10.66
CA VAL A 23 4.95 -4.68 10.73
C VAL A 23 5.53 -4.92 12.14
N ALA A 24 6.19 -3.91 12.73
CA ALA A 24 6.72 -4.00 14.08
C ALA A 24 5.63 -4.26 15.13
N ILE A 25 4.49 -3.58 15.01
CA ILE A 25 3.32 -3.78 15.89
C ILE A 25 2.76 -5.20 15.73
N VAL A 26 2.63 -5.70 14.51
CA VAL A 26 2.13 -7.07 14.27
C VAL A 26 3.02 -8.12 14.91
N PHE A 27 4.34 -7.99 14.77
CA PHE A 27 5.26 -8.94 15.42
C PHE A 27 5.24 -8.81 16.94
N ALA A 28 5.15 -7.59 17.48
CA ALA A 28 4.99 -7.37 18.92
C ALA A 28 3.66 -7.96 19.45
N ALA A 29 2.61 -7.97 18.62
CA ALA A 29 1.28 -8.49 18.94
C ALA A 29 1.07 -9.96 18.52
N ALA A 30 2.13 -10.72 18.20
CA ALA A 30 2.00 -12.07 17.63
C ALA A 30 1.21 -13.06 18.51
N LYS A 31 1.19 -12.86 19.84
CA LYS A 31 0.43 -13.67 20.82
C LYS A 31 -0.84 -12.97 21.32
N ALA A 32 -1.25 -11.87 20.69
CA ALA A 32 -2.41 -11.11 21.13
C ALA A 32 -3.73 -11.84 20.80
N PRO A 33 -4.84 -11.52 21.50
CA PRO A 33 -6.14 -12.11 21.22
C PRO A 33 -6.62 -11.87 19.78
N PRO A 34 -7.53 -12.71 19.24
CA PRO A 34 -8.04 -12.58 17.87
C PRO A 34 -8.59 -11.18 17.52
N LEU A 35 -9.17 -10.48 18.50
CA LEU A 35 -9.66 -9.11 18.33
C LEU A 35 -8.54 -8.14 17.91
N VAL A 36 -7.36 -8.25 18.52
CA VAL A 36 -6.20 -7.41 18.18
C VAL A 36 -5.69 -7.75 16.78
N ALA A 37 -5.60 -9.03 16.44
CA ALA A 37 -5.22 -9.48 15.10
C ALA A 37 -6.18 -8.95 14.01
N GLY A 38 -7.49 -9.08 14.23
CA GLY A 38 -8.51 -8.54 13.34
C GLY A 38 -8.45 -7.01 13.21
N THR A 39 -8.20 -6.31 14.32
CA THR A 39 -8.03 -4.85 14.32
C THR A 39 -6.82 -4.42 13.47
N LEU A 40 -5.69 -5.13 13.59
CA LEU A 40 -4.50 -4.84 12.78
C LEU A 40 -4.74 -5.08 11.29
N LEU A 41 -5.50 -6.13 10.93
CA LEU A 41 -5.91 -6.40 9.55
C LEU A 41 -6.82 -5.31 8.98
N VAL A 42 -7.65 -4.64 9.80
CA VAL A 42 -8.51 -3.52 9.38
C VAL A 42 -7.72 -2.22 9.25
N ILE A 43 -6.80 -1.95 10.17
CA ILE A 43 -6.00 -0.72 10.19
C ILE A 43 -5.19 -0.55 8.92
N TYR A 44 -4.63 -1.63 8.36
CA TYR A 44 -3.72 -1.53 7.24
C TYR A 44 -4.40 -1.06 5.93
N PRO A 45 -5.53 -1.65 5.48
CA PRO A 45 -6.32 -1.09 4.38
C PRO A 45 -6.87 0.31 4.69
N ALA A 46 -7.28 0.59 5.93
CA ALA A 46 -7.75 1.92 6.30
C ALA A 46 -6.65 2.99 6.11
N TRP A 47 -5.42 2.68 6.49
CA TRP A 47 -4.27 3.52 6.20
C TRP A 47 -4.04 3.67 4.69
N ASP A 48 -4.19 2.60 3.91
CA ASP A 48 -4.03 2.68 2.45
C ASP A 48 -5.04 3.63 1.81
N ALA A 49 -6.30 3.60 2.26
CA ALA A 49 -7.31 4.54 1.83
C ALA A 49 -6.90 6.00 2.09
N ILE A 50 -6.48 6.30 3.32
CA ILE A 50 -6.03 7.64 3.73
C ILE A 50 -4.85 8.08 2.86
N ALA A 51 -3.87 7.21 2.65
CA ALA A 51 -2.70 7.51 1.85
C ALA A 51 -3.04 7.83 0.39
N ASN A 52 -3.96 7.08 -0.23
CA ASN A 52 -4.42 7.37 -1.59
C ASN A 52 -5.17 8.70 -1.68
N VAL A 53 -5.96 9.06 -0.66
CA VAL A 53 -6.61 10.37 -0.59
C VAL A 53 -5.58 11.50 -0.44
N ILE A 54 -4.56 11.32 0.40
CA ILE A 54 -3.46 12.28 0.57
C ILE A 54 -2.72 12.49 -0.77
N ASP A 55 -2.35 11.42 -1.47
CA ASP A 55 -1.67 11.49 -2.76
C ASP A 55 -2.54 12.19 -3.82
N ALA A 56 -3.81 11.81 -3.92
CA ALA A 56 -4.76 12.43 -4.84
C ALA A 56 -4.90 13.93 -4.56
N ARG A 57 -5.10 14.35 -3.31
CA ARG A 57 -5.20 15.77 -2.93
C ARG A 57 -3.95 16.56 -3.31
N ARG A 58 -2.76 15.97 -3.11
CA ARG A 58 -1.48 16.57 -3.51
C ARG A 58 -1.26 16.57 -5.03
N SER A 59 -2.09 15.86 -5.79
CA SER A 59 -1.95 15.63 -7.23
C SER A 59 -3.13 16.17 -8.06
N GLY A 60 -3.89 17.16 -7.56
CA GLY A 60 -5.04 17.75 -8.28
C GLY A 60 -6.42 17.14 -7.95
N GLY A 61 -6.51 16.40 -6.85
CA GLY A 61 -7.76 15.85 -6.31
C GLY A 61 -8.15 14.47 -6.85
N LEU A 62 -9.19 13.85 -6.25
CA LEU A 62 -9.64 12.50 -6.60
C LEU A 62 -10.24 12.40 -8.01
N ALA A 63 -10.82 13.48 -8.54
CA ALA A 63 -11.39 13.52 -9.89
C ALA A 63 -10.31 13.37 -10.98
N ALA A 64 -9.15 14.01 -10.79
CA ALA A 64 -8.02 13.92 -11.73
C ALA A 64 -7.22 12.60 -11.60
N ASN A 65 -7.40 11.88 -10.50
CA ASN A 65 -6.58 10.74 -10.07
C ASN A 65 -7.42 9.47 -9.86
N PRO A 66 -7.94 8.85 -10.95
CA PRO A 66 -8.82 7.69 -10.86
C PRO A 66 -8.17 6.49 -10.17
N GLY A 67 -6.87 6.23 -10.36
CA GLY A 67 -6.19 5.11 -9.70
C GLY A 67 -6.20 5.25 -8.18
N GLN A 68 -5.85 6.42 -7.66
CA GLN A 68 -5.93 6.74 -6.23
C GLN A 68 -7.38 6.71 -5.74
N ARG A 69 -8.33 7.22 -6.52
CA ARG A 69 -9.76 7.22 -6.15
C ARG A 69 -10.30 5.81 -6.00
N PHE A 70 -10.06 4.94 -6.98
CA PHE A 70 -10.51 3.55 -6.92
C PHE A 70 -9.81 2.79 -5.82
N ASN A 71 -8.50 2.97 -5.65
CA ASN A 71 -7.79 2.30 -4.57
C ASN A 71 -8.27 2.77 -3.18
N ALA A 72 -8.52 4.07 -3.00
CA ALA A 72 -9.10 4.58 -1.76
C ALA A 72 -10.48 3.97 -1.47
N LEU A 73 -11.36 3.92 -2.47
CA LEU A 73 -12.68 3.33 -2.32
C LEU A 73 -12.60 1.83 -2.00
N THR A 74 -11.79 1.08 -2.75
CA THR A 74 -11.55 -0.35 -2.51
C THR A 74 -11.03 -0.57 -1.09
N SER A 75 -10.06 0.21 -0.65
CA SER A 75 -9.47 0.09 0.68
C SER A 75 -10.46 0.42 1.81
N ILE A 76 -11.37 1.38 1.63
CA ILE A 76 -12.47 1.66 2.57
C ILE A 76 -13.42 0.47 2.65
N ILE A 77 -13.86 -0.03 1.50
CA ILE A 77 -14.76 -1.20 1.42
C ILE A 77 -14.10 -2.40 2.09
N THR A 78 -12.80 -2.63 1.82
CA THR A 78 -12.02 -3.70 2.44
C THR A 78 -11.98 -3.56 3.96
N ALA A 79 -11.73 -2.37 4.51
CA ALA A 79 -11.68 -2.19 5.96
C ALA A 79 -13.00 -2.61 6.64
N VAL A 80 -14.14 -2.26 6.03
CA VAL A 80 -15.47 -2.68 6.51
C VAL A 80 -15.69 -4.18 6.29
N ALA A 81 -15.41 -4.68 5.10
CA ALA A 81 -15.59 -6.09 4.75
C ALA A 81 -14.71 -7.01 5.60
N MET A 82 -13.52 -6.57 6.00
CA MET A 82 -12.61 -7.31 6.87
C MET A 82 -13.22 -7.54 8.25
N ALA A 83 -13.84 -6.51 8.84
CA ALA A 83 -14.52 -6.64 10.13
C ALA A 83 -15.66 -7.67 10.05
N VAL A 84 -16.49 -7.58 9.01
CA VAL A 84 -17.61 -8.51 8.80
C VAL A 84 -17.11 -9.94 8.54
N ALA A 85 -16.16 -10.11 7.62
CA ALA A 85 -15.64 -11.42 7.25
C ALA A 85 -14.91 -12.10 8.42
N PHE A 86 -14.17 -11.33 9.21
CA PHE A 86 -13.50 -11.87 10.40
C PHE A 86 -14.49 -12.31 11.47
N THR A 87 -15.56 -11.55 11.71
CA THR A 87 -16.62 -11.94 12.65
C THR A 87 -17.37 -13.20 12.19
N LEU A 88 -17.64 -13.35 10.90
CA LEU A 88 -18.43 -14.48 10.38
C LEU A 88 -17.61 -15.75 10.11
N ARG A 89 -16.34 -15.60 9.71
CA ARG A 89 -15.51 -16.69 9.16
C ARG A 89 -14.11 -16.75 9.78
N GLY A 90 -13.84 -15.96 10.83
CA GLY A 90 -12.55 -15.95 11.51
C GLY A 90 -11.39 -15.53 10.59
N ASN A 91 -10.22 -16.13 10.82
CA ASN A 91 -9.00 -15.78 10.10
C ASN A 91 -9.11 -16.04 8.60
N GLU A 92 -9.72 -17.14 8.17
CA GLU A 92 -9.88 -17.51 6.75
C GLU A 92 -10.61 -16.41 5.97
N GLY A 93 -11.74 -15.92 6.49
CA GLY A 93 -12.49 -14.82 5.88
C GLY A 93 -11.67 -13.53 5.81
N GLY A 94 -10.93 -13.21 6.89
CA GLY A 94 -10.04 -12.06 6.92
C GLY A 94 -8.94 -12.14 5.86
N VAL A 95 -8.25 -13.28 5.76
CA VAL A 95 -7.21 -13.52 4.76
C VAL A 95 -7.77 -13.42 3.34
N LEU A 96 -8.96 -13.97 3.08
CA LEU A 96 -9.59 -13.88 1.76
C LEU A 96 -9.81 -12.43 1.35
N VAL A 97 -10.41 -11.63 2.23
CA VAL A 97 -10.67 -10.21 1.99
C VAL A 97 -9.35 -9.43 1.83
N PHE A 98 -8.35 -9.75 2.64
CA PHE A 98 -7.01 -9.18 2.53
C PHE A 98 -6.36 -9.49 1.18
N GLY A 99 -6.46 -10.74 0.71
CA GLY A 99 -5.92 -11.17 -0.57
C GLY A 99 -6.57 -10.47 -1.75
N MET A 100 -7.90 -10.37 -1.76
CA MET A 100 -8.65 -9.62 -2.77
C MET A 100 -8.27 -8.13 -2.80
N TRP A 101 -8.09 -7.53 -1.62
CA TRP A 101 -7.61 -6.16 -1.50
C TRP A 101 -6.18 -6.00 -2.03
N ALA A 102 -5.24 -6.83 -1.60
CA ALA A 102 -3.85 -6.79 -2.05
C ALA A 102 -3.72 -6.95 -3.57
N LEU A 103 -4.59 -7.79 -4.16
CA LEU A 103 -4.73 -7.93 -5.61
C LEU A 103 -5.11 -6.60 -6.26
N LEU A 104 -6.27 -6.05 -5.88
CA LEU A 104 -6.82 -4.84 -6.49
C LEU A 104 -5.95 -3.60 -6.24
N ALA A 105 -5.50 -3.39 -4.99
CA ALA A 105 -4.60 -2.31 -4.62
C ALA A 105 -3.28 -2.39 -5.40
N GLY A 106 -2.74 -3.60 -5.57
CA GLY A 106 -1.55 -3.85 -6.39
C GLY A 106 -1.72 -3.44 -7.85
N LEU A 107 -2.84 -3.83 -8.47
CA LEU A 107 -3.18 -3.46 -9.84
C LEU A 107 -3.36 -1.94 -10.00
N PHE A 108 -4.05 -1.28 -9.06
CA PHE A 108 -4.20 0.18 -9.09
C PHE A 108 -2.86 0.89 -8.91
N GLN A 109 -2.01 0.41 -7.98
CA GLN A 109 -0.67 0.96 -7.78
C GLN A 109 0.20 0.79 -9.03
N LEU A 110 0.13 -0.36 -9.69
CA LEU A 110 0.82 -0.62 -10.95
C LEU A 110 0.35 0.35 -12.05
N ALA A 111 -0.97 0.50 -12.23
CA ALA A 111 -1.54 1.42 -13.21
C ALA A 111 -1.13 2.88 -12.93
N VAL A 112 -1.13 3.31 -11.67
CA VAL A 112 -0.64 4.62 -11.25
C VAL A 112 0.84 4.78 -11.56
N GLY A 113 1.67 3.78 -11.21
CA GLY A 113 3.11 3.80 -11.47
C GLY A 113 3.43 3.93 -12.95
N ILE A 114 2.70 3.20 -13.81
CA ILE A 114 2.81 3.31 -15.28
C ILE A 114 2.43 4.72 -15.74
N ARG A 115 1.26 5.23 -15.31
CA ARG A 115 0.78 6.57 -15.72
C ARG A 115 1.72 7.68 -15.28
N ARG A 116 2.29 7.55 -14.08
CA ARG A 116 3.17 8.56 -13.46
C ARG A 116 4.65 8.29 -13.69
N ARG A 117 5.03 7.34 -14.56
CA ARG A 117 6.41 6.84 -14.74
C ARG A 117 7.51 7.90 -14.88
N LYS A 118 7.16 9.10 -15.35
CA LYS A 118 8.08 10.25 -15.51
C LYS A 118 8.47 10.93 -14.18
N LEU A 119 7.71 10.76 -13.09
CA LEU A 119 7.93 11.43 -11.79
C LEU A 119 9.15 10.94 -11.00
N GLY A 120 9.89 9.94 -11.50
CA GLY A 120 11.02 9.33 -10.80
C GLY A 120 10.58 8.39 -9.67
N GLY A 121 11.39 7.36 -9.38
CA GLY A 121 11.09 6.36 -8.35
C GLY A 121 9.92 5.43 -8.67
N GLN A 122 9.19 5.62 -9.78
CA GLN A 122 8.00 4.83 -10.11
C GLN A 122 8.30 3.39 -10.54
N ALA A 123 9.53 3.09 -10.96
CA ALA A 123 9.93 1.70 -11.27
C ALA A 123 9.70 0.78 -10.06
N PHE A 124 10.12 1.21 -8.87
CA PHE A 124 9.88 0.48 -7.63
C PHE A 124 8.39 0.37 -7.29
N MET A 125 7.59 1.38 -7.63
CA MET A 125 6.14 1.36 -7.42
C MET A 125 5.42 0.39 -8.36
N MET A 126 5.89 0.27 -9.60
CA MET A 126 5.37 -0.74 -10.55
C MET A 126 5.70 -2.15 -10.08
N ILE A 127 6.94 -2.40 -9.64
CA ILE A 127 7.36 -3.70 -9.07
C ILE A 127 6.53 -4.02 -7.82
N SER A 128 6.39 -3.06 -6.91
CA SER A 128 5.57 -3.20 -5.71
C SER A 128 4.11 -3.52 -6.03
N GLY A 129 3.53 -2.86 -7.03
CA GLY A 129 2.15 -3.11 -7.45
C GLY A 129 1.97 -4.51 -8.04
N ALA A 130 2.88 -4.94 -8.91
CA ALA A 130 2.87 -6.29 -9.48
C ALA A 130 3.07 -7.37 -8.40
N GLN A 131 4.03 -7.19 -7.50
CA GLN A 131 4.24 -8.10 -6.38
C GLN A 131 3.02 -8.17 -5.47
N SER A 132 2.39 -7.02 -5.19
CA SER A 132 1.17 -6.98 -4.40
C SER A 132 0.04 -7.75 -5.07
N ALA A 133 -0.10 -7.61 -6.38
CA ALA A 133 -1.10 -8.34 -7.14
C ALA A 133 -0.92 -9.85 -7.02
N LEU A 134 0.30 -10.33 -7.21
CA LEU A 134 0.66 -11.75 -7.09
C LEU A 134 0.48 -12.27 -5.66
N ALA A 135 0.91 -11.50 -4.65
CA ALA A 135 0.71 -11.86 -3.25
C ALA A 135 -0.79 -11.94 -2.91
N GLY A 136 -1.61 -11.04 -3.45
CA GLY A 136 -3.06 -11.08 -3.29
C GLY A 136 -3.66 -12.38 -3.81
N VAL A 137 -3.30 -12.79 -5.03
CA VAL A 137 -3.71 -14.10 -5.59
C VAL A 137 -3.28 -15.25 -4.68
N HIS A 138 -2.04 -15.23 -4.20
CA HIS A 138 -1.54 -16.25 -3.28
C HIS A 138 -2.33 -16.32 -1.97
N PHE A 139 -2.66 -15.18 -1.36
CA PHE A 139 -3.46 -15.13 -0.14
C PHE A 139 -4.90 -15.60 -0.35
N VAL A 140 -5.51 -15.30 -1.50
CA VAL A 140 -6.84 -15.84 -1.85
C VAL A 140 -6.81 -17.36 -1.86
N PHE A 141 -5.82 -17.98 -2.51
CA PHE A 141 -5.68 -19.45 -2.48
C PHE A 141 -5.45 -19.98 -1.07
N LYS A 142 -4.58 -19.33 -0.29
CA LYS A 142 -4.29 -19.76 1.07
C LYS A 142 -5.48 -19.63 2.01
N ALA A 143 -6.41 -18.70 1.77
CA ALA A 143 -7.62 -18.55 2.56
C ALA A 143 -8.54 -19.79 2.52
N PHE A 144 -8.46 -20.62 1.47
CA PHE A 144 -9.25 -21.86 1.32
C PHE A 144 -8.49 -23.14 1.67
N ASP A 145 -7.21 -23.04 2.01
CA ASP A 145 -6.31 -24.18 2.28
C ASP A 145 -5.78 -24.11 3.72
N ASN A 146 -4.86 -23.18 3.96
CA ASN A 146 -4.29 -22.91 5.27
C ASN A 146 -4.05 -21.41 5.42
N ALA A 147 -5.04 -20.73 5.98
CA ALA A 147 -5.07 -19.28 6.08
C ALA A 147 -3.92 -18.78 6.98
N PRO A 148 -2.94 -18.01 6.46
CA PRO A 148 -1.85 -17.48 7.27
C PRO A 148 -2.37 -16.59 8.40
N SER A 149 -1.65 -16.61 9.53
CA SER A 149 -1.81 -15.61 10.58
C SER A 149 -1.40 -14.21 10.10
N VAL A 150 -1.80 -13.18 10.83
CA VAL A 150 -1.41 -11.78 10.55
C VAL A 150 0.11 -11.61 10.53
N ALA A 151 0.83 -12.31 11.40
CA ALA A 151 2.30 -12.29 11.42
C ALA A 151 2.93 -12.90 10.16
N GLN A 152 2.29 -13.92 9.57
CA GLN A 152 2.73 -14.51 8.31
C GLN A 152 2.38 -13.65 7.09
N ILE A 153 1.38 -12.77 7.22
CA ILE A 153 1.07 -11.74 6.22
C ILE A 153 2.01 -10.52 6.35
N ALA A 154 2.56 -10.23 7.54
CA ALA A 154 3.38 -9.04 7.77
C ALA A 154 4.54 -8.81 6.77
N PRO A 155 5.26 -9.85 6.29
CA PRO A 155 6.29 -9.67 5.26
C PRO A 155 5.79 -9.00 3.98
N TYR A 156 4.52 -9.20 3.59
CA TYR A 156 3.92 -8.49 2.45
C TYR A 156 3.96 -6.97 2.64
N ALA A 157 3.58 -6.48 3.83
CA ALA A 157 3.62 -5.06 4.15
C ALA A 157 5.07 -4.54 4.23
N ALA A 158 5.99 -5.36 4.75
CA ALA A 158 7.42 -5.03 4.81
C ALA A 158 8.01 -4.81 3.41
N PHE A 159 7.69 -5.66 2.43
CA PHE A 159 8.11 -5.46 1.04
C PHE A 159 7.52 -4.17 0.44
N GLY A 160 6.25 -3.89 0.69
CA GLY A 160 5.64 -2.61 0.27
C GLY A 160 6.40 -1.41 0.85
N GLY A 161 6.68 -1.43 2.16
CA GLY A 161 7.48 -0.41 2.85
C GLY A 161 8.89 -0.26 2.26
N PHE A 162 9.54 -1.37 1.93
CA PHE A 162 10.85 -1.38 1.28
C PHE A 162 10.83 -0.69 -0.09
N TYR A 163 9.85 -0.99 -0.95
CA TYR A 163 9.74 -0.32 -2.23
C TYR A 163 9.42 1.17 -2.11
N PHE A 164 8.57 1.55 -1.15
CA PHE A 164 8.34 2.97 -0.85
C PHE A 164 9.64 3.66 -0.40
N LEU A 165 10.43 3.02 0.45
CA LEU A 165 11.73 3.54 0.87
C LEU A 165 12.69 3.69 -0.33
N LEU A 166 12.78 2.72 -1.22
CA LEU A 166 13.59 2.81 -2.43
C LEU A 166 13.15 3.97 -3.33
N SER A 167 11.84 4.15 -3.56
CA SER A 167 11.34 5.31 -4.30
C SER A 167 11.67 6.64 -3.61
N ALA A 168 11.59 6.69 -2.28
CA ALA A 168 11.92 7.89 -1.51
C ALA A 168 13.42 8.22 -1.64
N LEU A 169 14.30 7.25 -1.39
CA LEU A 169 15.76 7.41 -1.51
C LEU A 169 16.17 7.79 -2.94
N TRP A 170 15.54 7.18 -3.94
CA TRP A 170 15.76 7.56 -5.33
C TRP A 170 15.46 9.04 -5.57
N LEU A 171 14.33 9.54 -5.07
CA LEU A 171 13.97 10.96 -5.19
C LEU A 171 14.84 11.88 -4.33
N THR A 172 15.42 11.38 -3.24
CA THR A 172 16.39 12.12 -2.40
C THR A 172 17.71 12.34 -3.11
N PHE A 173 18.24 11.31 -3.78
CA PHE A 173 19.60 11.34 -4.34
C PHE A 173 19.66 11.65 -5.83
N ARG A 174 18.53 11.63 -6.54
CA ARG A 174 18.49 12.02 -7.96
C ARG A 174 18.80 13.51 -8.10
N LYS A 175 19.91 13.84 -8.77
CA LYS A 175 20.24 15.22 -9.15
C LYS A 175 19.14 15.77 -10.05
N SER A 176 18.58 16.92 -9.70
CA SER A 176 17.76 17.70 -10.65
C SER A 176 18.67 18.14 -11.80
N PRO A 177 18.23 18.08 -13.07
CA PRO A 177 18.98 18.69 -14.16
C PRO A 177 19.27 20.15 -13.79
N ARG A 178 20.54 20.58 -13.89
CA ARG A 178 20.85 22.01 -13.71
C ARG A 178 20.04 22.79 -14.73
N PRO A 179 19.46 23.95 -14.38
CA PRO A 179 18.96 24.87 -15.38
C PRO A 179 20.11 25.15 -16.35
N VAL A 180 19.90 24.88 -17.63
CA VAL A 180 20.83 25.37 -18.66
C VAL A 180 20.64 26.87 -18.67
N THR A 181 21.55 27.62 -18.05
CA THR A 181 21.64 29.05 -18.23
C THR A 181 22.01 29.27 -19.69
N VAL A 182 21.04 29.65 -20.51
CA VAL A 182 21.32 30.14 -21.86
C VAL A 182 21.83 31.57 -21.66
N ALA A 183 23.11 31.77 -21.91
CA ALA A 183 23.76 33.08 -21.94
C ALA A 183 23.45 33.79 -23.26
#